data_AF-A0A7J2MHW4-F1
#
_entry.id   AF-A0A7J2MHW4-F1
#
_cell.length_a   1.000
_cell.length_b   1.000
_cell.length_c   1.000
_cell.angle_alpha   90.00
_cell.angle_beta   90.00
_cell.angle_gamma   90.00
#
_symmetry.space_group_name_H-M   'P 1'
#
loop_
_entity.id
_entity.type
_entity.pdbx_description
1 polymer ?
#
loop_
_entity_poly.entity_id
_entity_poly.type
_entity_poly.pdbx_seq_one_letter_code
_entity_poly.pdbx_strand_id
1 'polypeptide(L)'
;ENLLRQATAGFAMATELADTLVRSCGISFRTAHQIVGTLAREGSQPSLVAIDEVGLSLAGKRMSDLGLDEDAIADALDPVASIRTRGSGGPAPDDVMRVTQVFEDKLQEDVALLDLRCERVEEAMEMLRYSLQKVG
;
A
#
# COMPACT_ATOMS: atom_id res chain seq x y z
N GLU A 1 3.50 8.16 -16.77
CA GLU A 1 2.80 9.46 -16.65
C GLU A 1 1.34 9.36 -16.21
N ASN A 2 0.48 8.57 -16.87
CA ASN A 2 -0.96 8.56 -16.54
C ASN A 2 -1.27 8.10 -15.09
N LEU A 3 -0.61 7.02 -14.61
CA LEU A 3 -0.81 6.51 -13.25
C LEU A 3 -0.38 7.51 -12.16
N LEU A 4 0.77 8.17 -12.34
CA LEU A 4 1.20 9.22 -11.41
C LEU A 4 0.20 10.37 -11.42
N ARG A 5 -0.20 10.83 -12.62
CA ARG A 5 -1.21 11.88 -12.76
C ARG A 5 -2.52 11.50 -12.07
N GLN A 6 -2.98 10.26 -12.13
CA GLN A 6 -4.19 9.81 -11.41
C GLN A 6 -3.98 9.68 -9.90
N ALA A 7 -2.78 9.32 -9.45
CA ALA A 7 -2.44 9.31 -8.02
C ALA A 7 -2.39 10.74 -7.44
N THR A 8 -1.98 11.72 -8.25
CA THR A 8 -1.98 13.15 -7.86
C THR A 8 -3.32 13.84 -8.15
N ALA A 9 -4.05 13.41 -9.18
CA ALA A 9 -5.33 13.98 -9.59
C ALA A 9 -6.49 13.22 -8.93
N GLY A 10 -6.93 13.74 -7.80
CA GLY A 10 -8.09 13.24 -7.07
C GLY A 10 -7.80 13.06 -5.59
N PHE A 11 -8.76 12.50 -4.88
CA PHE A 11 -8.68 12.26 -3.43
C PHE A 11 -7.95 10.94 -3.08
N ALA A 12 -7.03 10.48 -3.94
CA ALA A 12 -6.24 9.27 -3.69
C ALA A 12 -5.36 9.42 -2.43
N MET A 13 -4.90 10.64 -2.16
CA MET A 13 -4.15 11.00 -0.95
C MET A 13 -5.03 11.41 0.23
N ALA A 14 -6.36 11.30 0.12
CA ALA A 14 -7.28 11.75 1.19
C ALA A 14 -7.06 11.03 2.51
N THR A 15 -6.77 9.73 2.48
CA THR A 15 -6.48 8.95 3.68
C THR A 15 -5.18 9.43 4.34
N GLU A 16 -4.13 9.66 3.56
CA GLU A 16 -2.86 10.17 4.08
C GLU A 16 -3.01 11.58 4.67
N LEU A 17 -3.77 12.45 4.01
CA LEU A 17 -4.09 13.77 4.53
C LEU A 17 -4.86 13.67 5.85
N ALA A 18 -5.87 12.79 5.94
CA ALA A 18 -6.60 12.57 7.18
C ALA A 18 -5.70 12.05 8.31
N ASP A 19 -4.83 11.08 8.02
CA ASP A 19 -3.86 10.55 8.99
C ASP A 19 -2.87 11.65 9.43
N THR A 20 -2.47 12.54 8.53
CA THR A 20 -1.61 13.69 8.83
C THR A 20 -2.31 14.67 9.76
N LEU A 21 -3.60 14.98 9.55
CA LEU A 21 -4.36 15.80 10.48
C LEU A 21 -4.46 15.17 11.88
N VAL A 22 -4.62 13.85 11.97
CA VAL A 22 -4.61 13.15 13.27
C VAL A 22 -3.25 13.30 13.94
N ARG A 23 -2.14 13.06 13.22
CA ARG A 23 -0.79 13.13 13.76
C ARG A 23 -0.37 14.54 14.15
N SER A 24 -0.59 15.52 13.29
CA SER A 24 -0.13 16.89 13.49
C SER A 24 -1.05 17.68 14.44
N CYS A 25 -2.37 17.49 14.34
CA CYS A 25 -3.34 18.31 15.09
C CYS A 25 -3.91 17.61 16.33
N GLY A 26 -3.66 16.31 16.52
CA GLY A 26 -4.19 15.54 17.64
C GLY A 26 -5.71 15.38 17.66
N ILE A 27 -6.39 15.57 16.51
CA ILE A 27 -7.84 15.42 16.39
C ILE A 27 -8.25 13.96 16.19
N SER A 28 -9.52 13.66 16.44
CA SER A 28 -10.04 12.31 16.17
C SER A 28 -10.00 11.99 14.67
N PHE A 29 -9.76 10.72 14.32
CA PHE A 29 -9.80 10.27 12.91
C PHE A 29 -11.13 10.59 12.24
N ARG A 30 -12.25 10.49 12.98
CA ARG A 30 -13.58 10.87 12.45
C ARG A 30 -13.61 12.33 12.00
N THR A 31 -13.09 13.23 12.83
CA THR A 31 -13.04 14.67 12.51
C THR A 31 -12.13 14.92 11.31
N ALA A 32 -10.93 14.34 11.31
CA ALA A 32 -9.99 14.46 10.19
C ALA A 32 -10.62 13.97 8.87
N HIS A 33 -11.26 12.80 8.90
CA HIS A 33 -11.91 12.21 7.74
C HIS A 33 -13.09 13.06 7.25
N GLN A 34 -13.86 13.69 8.14
CA GLN A 34 -14.94 14.60 7.76
C GLN A 34 -14.39 15.88 7.10
N ILE A 35 -13.29 16.44 7.60
CA ILE A 35 -12.65 17.61 7.00
C ILE A 35 -12.23 17.29 5.57
N VAL A 36 -11.43 16.22 5.39
CA VAL A 36 -10.94 15.82 4.07
C VAL A 36 -12.09 15.41 3.14
N GLY A 37 -13.09 14.68 3.65
CA GLY A 37 -14.27 14.29 2.88
C GLY A 37 -15.14 15.47 2.42
N THR A 38 -15.17 16.56 3.19
CA THR A 38 -15.87 17.79 2.81
C THR A 38 -15.16 18.49 1.66
N LEU A 39 -13.83 18.66 1.77
CA LEU A 39 -12.99 19.15 0.68
C LEU A 39 -13.16 18.28 -0.58
N ALA A 40 -13.26 16.96 -0.38
CA ALA A 40 -13.49 16.00 -1.44
C ALA A 40 -14.80 16.22 -2.22
N ARG A 41 -15.88 16.40 -1.48
CA ARG A 41 -17.20 16.63 -2.05
C ARG A 41 -17.30 17.97 -2.78
N GLU A 42 -16.57 18.97 -2.31
CA GLU A 42 -16.56 20.32 -2.88
C GLU A 42 -15.64 20.43 -4.11
N GLY A 43 -14.81 19.41 -4.37
CA GLY A 43 -13.79 19.45 -5.43
C GLY A 43 -12.65 20.44 -5.11
N SER A 44 -12.53 20.84 -3.84
CA SER A 44 -11.55 21.79 -3.36
C SER A 44 -10.17 21.13 -3.28
N GLN A 45 -9.15 21.79 -3.83
CA GLN A 45 -7.76 21.37 -3.62
C GLN A 45 -7.39 21.61 -2.15
N PRO A 46 -6.87 20.59 -1.44
CA PRO A 46 -6.47 20.78 -0.06
C PRO A 46 -5.35 21.81 0.06
N SER A 47 -5.60 22.82 0.88
CA SER A 47 -4.65 23.88 1.23
C SER A 47 -4.86 24.22 2.70
N LEU A 48 -3.88 24.86 3.34
CA LEU A 48 -3.98 25.22 4.76
C LEU A 48 -5.24 26.05 5.03
N VAL A 49 -5.53 27.02 4.15
CA VAL A 49 -6.73 27.87 4.22
C VAL A 49 -8.01 27.05 4.10
N ALA A 50 -8.12 26.19 3.08
CA ALA A 50 -9.33 25.39 2.89
C ALA A 50 -9.56 24.40 4.04
N ILE A 51 -8.49 23.79 4.54
CA ILE A 51 -8.53 22.89 5.69
C ILE A 51 -8.94 23.64 6.96
N ASP A 52 -8.45 24.86 7.17
CA ASP A 52 -8.82 25.71 8.30
C ASP A 52 -10.27 26.17 8.25
N GLU A 53 -10.78 26.54 7.08
CA GLU A 53 -12.19 26.93 6.91
C GLU A 53 -13.13 25.77 7.28
N VAL A 54 -12.86 24.58 6.76
CA VAL A 54 -13.63 23.38 7.07
C VAL A 54 -13.41 22.95 8.52
N GLY A 55 -12.19 23.02 9.02
CA GLY A 55 -11.84 22.72 10.42
C GLY A 55 -12.58 23.63 11.40
N LEU A 56 -12.65 24.93 11.10
CA LEU A 56 -13.38 25.89 11.91
C LEU A 56 -14.88 25.58 11.92
N SER A 57 -15.45 25.21 10.77
CA SER A 57 -16.86 24.83 10.64
C SER A 57 -17.21 23.55 11.39
N LEU A 58 -16.37 22.51 11.29
CA LEU A 58 -16.67 21.17 11.82
C LEU A 58 -16.18 20.94 13.26
N ALA A 59 -15.06 21.54 13.63
CA ALA A 59 -14.38 21.32 14.91
C ALA A 59 -14.25 22.59 15.76
N GLY A 60 -14.68 23.75 15.25
CA GLY A 60 -14.58 25.03 15.96
C GLY A 60 -13.15 25.54 16.14
N LYS A 61 -12.18 24.95 15.42
CA LYS A 61 -10.75 25.27 15.52
C LYS A 61 -10.10 25.18 14.14
N ARG A 62 -9.12 26.04 13.89
CA ARG A 62 -8.25 25.90 12.73
C ARG A 62 -7.25 24.79 12.98
N MET A 63 -6.91 24.06 11.93
CA MET A 63 -5.88 23.01 12.03
C MET A 63 -4.50 23.65 12.15
N SER A 64 -4.30 24.84 11.59
CA SER A 64 -3.09 25.65 11.78
C SER A 64 -2.85 26.01 13.26
N ASP A 65 -3.90 26.36 14.00
CA ASP A 65 -3.82 26.62 15.46
C ASP A 65 -3.43 25.36 16.25
N LEU A 66 -3.60 24.18 15.66
CA LEU A 66 -3.27 22.89 16.24
C LEU A 66 -1.93 22.32 15.73
N GLY A 67 -1.19 23.08 14.92
CA GLY A 67 0.15 22.69 14.46
C GLY A 67 0.21 22.12 13.05
N LEU A 68 -0.84 22.26 12.23
CA LEU A 68 -0.75 21.98 10.80
C LEU A 68 -0.01 23.11 10.07
N ASP A 69 0.95 22.76 9.21
CA ASP A 69 1.63 23.68 8.32
C ASP A 69 1.47 23.26 6.85
N GLU A 70 1.94 24.11 5.93
CA GLU A 70 1.87 23.85 4.49
C GLU A 70 2.76 22.68 4.07
N ASP A 71 3.91 22.51 4.71
CA ASP A 71 4.86 21.43 4.41
C ASP A 71 4.25 20.07 4.72
N ALA A 72 3.57 19.90 5.86
CA ALA A 72 2.86 18.67 6.21
C ALA A 72 1.74 18.35 5.21
N ILE A 73 1.06 19.36 4.66
CA ILE A 73 0.05 19.17 3.62
C ILE A 73 0.70 18.74 2.32
N ALA A 74 1.80 19.40 1.91
CA ALA A 74 2.52 19.07 0.69
C ALA A 74 3.05 17.63 0.74
N ASP A 75 3.65 17.23 1.86
CA ASP A 75 4.14 15.86 2.08
C ASP A 75 2.99 14.85 2.05
N ALA A 76 1.85 15.16 2.68
CA ALA A 76 0.68 14.29 2.68
C ALA A 76 0.04 14.15 1.29
N LEU A 77 0.27 15.12 0.39
CA LEU A 77 -0.22 15.10 -0.99
C LEU A 77 0.82 14.57 -2.00
N ASP A 78 2.03 14.23 -1.55
CA ASP A 78 3.03 13.57 -2.40
C ASP A 78 2.84 12.04 -2.37
N PRO A 79 2.32 11.43 -3.47
CA PRO A 79 2.14 9.98 -3.54
C PRO A 79 3.48 9.22 -3.45
N VAL A 80 4.58 9.80 -3.92
CA VAL A 80 5.90 9.15 -3.88
C VAL A 80 6.42 9.13 -2.45
N ALA A 81 6.26 10.22 -1.70
CA ALA A 81 6.59 10.26 -0.28
C ALA A 81 5.78 9.24 0.52
N SER A 82 4.46 9.19 0.34
CA SER A 82 3.60 8.22 1.07
C SER A 82 3.94 6.76 0.74
N ILE A 83 4.31 6.45 -0.50
CA ILE A 83 4.76 5.10 -0.87
C ILE A 83 6.05 4.75 -0.12
N ARG A 84 7.01 5.67 -0.04
CA ARG A 84 8.31 5.44 0.61
C ARG A 84 8.21 5.25 2.12
N THR A 85 7.29 5.94 2.79
CA THR A 85 7.16 5.90 4.26
C THR A 85 6.39 4.67 4.75
N ARG A 86 5.62 4.00 3.89
CA ARG A 86 4.86 2.79 4.22
C ARG A 86 5.74 1.53 4.12
N GLY A 87 6.79 1.48 4.94
CA GLY A 87 7.67 0.33 5.12
C GLY A 87 7.25 -0.53 6.32
N SER A 88 6.71 -1.72 6.05
CA SER A 88 6.56 -2.93 6.89
C SER A 88 5.54 -3.88 6.22
N GLY A 89 5.78 -4.24 4.95
CA GLY A 89 4.82 -4.94 4.10
C GLY A 89 3.88 -4.02 3.31
N GLY A 90 4.21 -2.73 3.23
CA GLY A 90 3.54 -1.76 2.37
C GLY A 90 4.21 -1.64 0.99
N PRO A 91 3.80 -0.65 0.17
CA PRO A 91 4.27 -0.49 -1.21
C PRO A 91 5.69 0.09 -1.32
N ALA A 92 6.40 0.31 -0.21
CA ALA A 92 7.76 0.84 -0.23
C ALA A 92 8.67 -0.06 -1.08
N PRO A 93 9.53 0.51 -1.96
CA PRO A 93 10.34 -0.27 -2.89
C PRO A 93 11.19 -1.36 -2.21
N ASP A 94 11.79 -1.04 -1.06
CA ASP A 94 12.61 -1.98 -0.30
C ASP A 94 11.80 -3.17 0.23
N ASP A 95 10.56 -2.93 0.64
CA ASP A 95 9.66 -3.99 1.09
C ASP A 95 9.17 -4.85 -0.06
N VAL A 96 8.80 -4.22 -1.18
CA VAL A 96 8.39 -4.93 -2.39
C VAL A 96 9.53 -5.82 -2.85
N MET A 97 10.77 -5.32 -2.87
CA MET A 97 11.94 -6.09 -3.25
C MET A 97 12.21 -7.25 -2.29
N ARG A 98 12.12 -7.01 -0.97
CA ARG A 98 12.23 -8.06 0.04
C ARG A 98 11.17 -9.16 -0.14
N VAL A 99 9.92 -8.77 -0.40
CA VAL A 99 8.81 -9.72 -0.59
C VAL A 99 8.96 -10.50 -1.89
N THR A 100 9.40 -9.85 -2.97
CA THR A 100 9.70 -10.50 -4.25
C THR A 100 10.76 -11.59 -4.05
N GLN A 101 11.85 -11.29 -3.34
CA GLN A 101 12.89 -12.29 -3.07
C GLN A 101 12.33 -13.51 -2.34
N VAL A 102 11.49 -13.31 -1.31
CA VAL A 102 10.84 -14.42 -0.59
C VAL A 102 9.99 -15.29 -1.52
N PHE A 103 9.32 -14.69 -2.51
CA PHE A 103 8.55 -15.46 -3.49
C PHE A 103 9.41 -16.16 -4.52
N GLU A 104 10.52 -15.56 -4.95
CA GLU A 104 11.49 -16.21 -5.83
C GLU A 104 12.10 -17.45 -5.18
N ASP A 105 12.48 -17.35 -3.91
CA ASP A 105 13.05 -18.47 -3.16
C ASP A 105 12.03 -19.61 -3.01
N LYS A 106 10.78 -19.29 -2.66
CA LYS A 106 9.69 -20.29 -2.59
C LYS A 106 9.41 -20.93 -3.94
N LEU A 107 9.44 -20.15 -5.02
CA LEU A 107 9.23 -20.68 -6.36
C LEU A 107 10.33 -21.68 -6.73
N GLN A 108 11.58 -21.40 -6.37
CA GLN A 108 12.68 -22.35 -6.57
C GLN A 108 12.50 -23.63 -5.77
N GLU A 109 12.08 -23.53 -4.50
CA GLU A 109 11.75 -24.70 -3.67
C GLU A 109 10.63 -25.55 -4.27
N ASP A 110 9.55 -24.90 -4.75
CA ASP A 110 8.41 -25.57 -5.37
C ASP A 110 8.80 -26.29 -6.66
N VAL A 111 9.65 -25.66 -7.49
CA VAL A 111 10.18 -26.27 -8.72
C VAL A 111 11.04 -27.50 -8.38
N ALA A 112 11.96 -27.39 -7.43
CA ALA A 112 12.80 -28.53 -7.03
C ALA A 112 11.98 -29.68 -6.46
N LEU A 113 10.91 -29.37 -5.71
CA LEU A 113 10.00 -30.39 -5.18
C LEU A 113 9.19 -31.07 -6.28
N LEU A 114 8.79 -30.34 -7.32
CA LEU A 114 8.12 -30.90 -8.48
C LEU A 114 9.04 -31.84 -9.25
N ASP A 115 10.28 -31.44 -9.49
CA ASP A 115 11.28 -32.27 -10.19
C ASP A 115 11.49 -33.60 -9.47
N LEU A 116 11.72 -33.57 -8.15
CA LEU A 116 11.87 -34.78 -7.34
C LEU A 116 10.63 -35.70 -7.39
N ARG A 117 9.43 -35.12 -7.47
CA ARG A 117 8.19 -35.90 -7.58
C ARG A 117 8.07 -36.55 -8.96
N CYS A 118 8.44 -35.85 -10.02
CA CYS A 118 8.47 -36.39 -11.38
C CYS A 118 9.43 -37.57 -11.48
N GLU A 119 10.67 -37.41 -11.00
CA GLU A 119 11.69 -38.47 -10.98
C GLU A 119 11.17 -39.73 -10.27
N ARG A 120 10.56 -39.58 -9.08
CA ARG A 120 9.98 -40.70 -8.34
C ARG A 120 8.87 -41.44 -9.08
N VAL A 121 8.05 -40.72 -9.87
CA VAL A 121 7.00 -41.33 -10.68
C VAL A 121 7.61 -42.10 -11.84
N GLU A 122 8.62 -41.53 -12.50
CA GLU A 122 9.35 -42.18 -13.59
C GLU A 122 10.02 -43.48 -13.13
N GLU A 123 10.76 -43.45 -12.02
CA GLU A 123 11.38 -44.63 -11.42
C GLU A 123 10.35 -45.72 -11.08
N ALA A 124 9.23 -45.34 -10.48
CA ALA A 124 8.15 -46.28 -10.15
C ALA A 124 7.54 -46.92 -11.41
N MET A 125 7.37 -46.14 -12.49
CA MET A 125 6.89 -46.65 -13.77
C MET A 125 7.89 -47.60 -14.43
N GLU A 126 9.19 -47.32 -14.35
CA GLU A 126 10.23 -48.20 -14.87
C GLU A 126 10.28 -49.54 -14.12
N MET A 127 10.23 -49.50 -12.79
CA MET A 127 10.18 -50.69 -11.94
C MET A 127 8.95 -51.56 -12.23
N LEU A 128 7.79 -50.93 -12.46
CA LEU A 128 6.56 -51.63 -12.84
C LEU A 128 6.71 -52.31 -14.21
N ARG A 129 7.24 -51.59 -15.22
CA ARG A 129 7.48 -52.16 -16.57
C ARG A 129 8.44 -53.34 -16.52
N TYR A 130 9.55 -53.21 -15.78
CA TYR A 130 10.53 -54.28 -15.62
C TYR A 130 9.92 -55.53 -14.97
N SER A 131 9.08 -55.33 -13.94
CA SER A 131 8.41 -56.43 -13.24
C SER A 131 7.43 -57.18 -14.16
N LEU A 132 6.69 -56.46 -15.02
CA LEU A 132 5.79 -57.08 -16.00
C LEU A 132 6.53 -57.92 -17.04
N GLN A 133 7.72 -57.47 -17.49
CA GLN A 133 8.55 -58.23 -18.45
C GLN A 133 9.12 -59.52 -17.87
N LYS A 134 9.26 -59.65 -16.55
CA LYS A 134 9.79 -60.87 -15.90
C LYS A 134 8.74 -61.95 -15.64
N VAL A 135 7.46 -61.59 -15.66
CA VAL A 135 6.35 -62.48 -15.29
C VAL A 135 5.62 -63.03 -16.53
N GLY A 136 5.78 -62.38 -17.70
CA GLY A 136 5.31 -62.87 -19.01
C GLY A 136 6.38 -63.66 -19.74
#